data_AF-A0A7Y2XRJ5-F1
#
_entry.id   AF-A0A7Y2XRJ5-F1
#
_cell.length_a   1.000
_cell.length_b   1.000
_cell.length_c   1.000
_cell.angle_alpha   90.00
_cell.angle_beta   90.00
_cell.angle_gamma   90.00
#
_symmetry.space_group_name_H-M   'P 1'
#
loop_
_entity.id
_entity.type
_entity.pdbx_description
1 polymer ?
#
loop_
_entity_poly.entity_id
_entity_poly.type
_entity_poly.pdbx_seq_one_letter_code
_entity_poly.pdbx_strand_id
1 'polypeptide(L)'
;MALVGCLSSCGKEKQTTGNGSGNEGVATQEAPKTDEKVEDIQIELETSQGKIEATIYASKVPMTAANYLNLAKRGYYNGLTFHSVIPDFMIQGGDPKGTGTGGPGYRFGDEFDPSLVHNAPGIFSMANAGPGTNGSQFFITHKDTPWLDRKHSVFGKVTKGMDVVNAIRKGDTIKEIKILDSTDALFAAEKENIDKWNAVLDAAQ
;
A
#
# COMPACT_ATOMS: atom_id res chain seq x y z
N MET A 1 10.79 11.02 -71.91
CA MET A 1 10.15 10.46 -73.12
C MET A 1 10.16 8.94 -72.97
N ALA A 2 8.99 8.28 -73.11
CA ALA A 2 8.71 6.83 -72.91
C ALA A 2 8.80 6.35 -71.44
N LEU A 3 7.74 6.05 -70.67
CA LEU A 3 6.44 5.37 -70.85
C LEU A 3 6.54 3.82 -70.85
N VAL A 4 5.58 3.19 -70.15
CA VAL A 4 5.21 1.76 -70.17
C VAL A 4 6.13 0.83 -69.35
N GLY A 5 5.66 -0.09 -68.50
CA GLY A 5 4.32 -0.59 -68.23
C GLY A 5 4.40 -2.09 -67.88
N CYS A 6 3.68 -2.46 -66.81
CA CYS A 6 2.94 -3.71 -66.57
C CYS A 6 3.30 -4.99 -67.34
N LEU A 7 3.44 -6.14 -66.64
CA LEU A 7 2.43 -7.23 -66.63
C LEU A 7 2.99 -8.57 -66.14
N SER A 8 2.07 -9.36 -65.58
CA SER A 8 1.99 -10.83 -65.56
C SER A 8 2.37 -11.49 -64.24
N SER A 9 1.73 -12.55 -63.75
CA SER A 9 0.45 -13.25 -64.00
C SER A 9 0.48 -14.48 -63.06
N CYS A 10 -0.68 -15.12 -62.87
CA CYS A 10 -0.93 -16.44 -62.27
C CYS A 10 -0.98 -16.50 -60.73
N GLY A 11 -1.92 -17.22 -60.10
CA GLY A 11 -2.93 -18.15 -60.61
C GLY A 11 -3.94 -18.49 -59.51
N LYS A 12 -5.06 -19.10 -59.93
CA LYS A 12 -6.28 -19.40 -59.17
C LYS A 12 -6.19 -20.63 -58.27
N GLU A 13 -7.02 -20.57 -57.22
CA GLU A 13 -7.87 -21.62 -56.59
C GLU A 13 -7.21 -22.86 -55.92
N LYS A 14 -7.42 -23.00 -54.59
CA LYS A 14 -8.27 -24.07 -54.03
C LYS A 14 -8.66 -23.88 -52.56
N GLN A 15 -9.95 -24.08 -52.32
CA GLN A 15 -10.67 -24.34 -51.05
C GLN A 15 -9.90 -25.21 -50.04
N THR A 16 -9.99 -24.89 -48.75
CA THR A 16 -10.27 -25.86 -47.66
C THR A 16 -10.76 -25.11 -46.39
N THR A 17 -11.76 -25.71 -45.77
CA THR A 17 -12.50 -25.44 -44.53
C THR A 17 -11.68 -25.10 -43.28
N GLY A 18 -12.25 -24.30 -42.38
CA GLY A 18 -11.84 -24.26 -40.96
C GLY A 18 -12.39 -23.08 -40.17
N ASN A 19 -13.44 -23.30 -39.38
CA ASN A 19 -13.88 -22.41 -38.30
C ASN A 19 -12.78 -22.34 -37.22
N GLY A 20 -12.37 -21.13 -36.83
CA GLY A 20 -11.45 -20.89 -35.72
C GLY A 20 -11.68 -19.50 -35.14
N SER A 21 -12.47 -19.45 -34.08
CA SER A 21 -12.66 -18.28 -33.22
C SER A 21 -11.36 -17.97 -32.49
N GLY A 22 -10.83 -16.77 -32.69
CA GLY A 22 -9.65 -16.26 -32.00
C GLY A 22 -9.82 -14.76 -31.80
N ASN A 23 -10.61 -14.38 -30.81
CA ASN A 23 -10.69 -13.00 -30.37
C ASN A 23 -9.55 -12.77 -29.37
N GLU A 24 -8.43 -12.23 -29.86
CA GLU A 24 -7.34 -11.74 -29.02
C GLU A 24 -7.86 -10.50 -28.27
N GLY A 25 -8.24 -10.72 -27.00
CA GLY A 25 -8.57 -9.65 -26.08
C GLY A 25 -7.32 -8.82 -25.77
N VAL A 26 -7.18 -7.71 -26.49
CA VAL A 26 -6.28 -6.62 -26.13
C VAL A 26 -6.70 -6.11 -24.76
N ALA A 27 -5.86 -6.32 -23.75
CA ALA A 27 -6.01 -5.71 -22.43
C ALA A 27 -5.74 -4.21 -22.55
N THR A 28 -6.80 -3.43 -22.73
CA THR A 28 -6.77 -1.98 -22.50
C THR A 28 -6.63 -1.74 -21.01
N GLN A 29 -5.46 -1.25 -20.59
CA GLN A 29 -5.34 -0.52 -19.33
C GLN A 29 -6.04 0.83 -19.55
N GLU A 30 -7.28 0.94 -19.08
CA GLU A 30 -7.99 2.23 -19.01
C GLU A 30 -7.23 3.14 -18.02
N ALA A 31 -6.93 4.36 -18.43
CA ALA A 31 -6.41 5.39 -17.54
C ALA A 31 -7.41 5.64 -16.39
N PRO A 32 -6.94 5.92 -15.16
CA PRO A 32 -7.83 6.12 -14.02
C PRO A 32 -8.76 7.31 -14.28
N LYS A 33 -10.07 7.07 -14.14
CA LYS A 33 -11.12 8.09 -14.26
C LYS A 33 -11.09 8.93 -12.99
N THR A 34 -10.98 10.24 -13.14
CA THR A 34 -10.76 11.22 -12.06
C THR A 34 -11.92 11.41 -11.08
N ASP A 35 -13.00 10.63 -11.19
CA ASP A 35 -14.23 10.76 -10.36
C ASP A 35 -14.49 9.52 -9.47
N GLU A 36 -13.56 8.57 -9.39
CA GLU A 36 -13.75 7.36 -8.57
C GLU A 36 -13.60 7.66 -7.06
N LYS A 37 -14.58 7.23 -6.26
CA LYS A 37 -14.59 7.43 -4.81
C LYS A 37 -13.50 6.59 -4.14
N VAL A 38 -12.74 7.20 -3.23
CA VAL A 38 -11.77 6.49 -2.39
C VAL A 38 -12.51 5.64 -1.36
N GLU A 39 -12.28 4.32 -1.40
CA GLU A 39 -12.81 3.35 -0.44
C GLU A 39 -11.70 2.86 0.50
N ASP A 40 -12.09 2.26 1.63
CA ASP A 40 -11.15 1.60 2.54
C ASP A 40 -10.59 0.32 1.92
N ILE A 41 -9.35 -0.03 2.30
CA ILE A 41 -8.55 -1.06 1.61
C ILE A 41 -8.16 -2.17 2.57
N GLN A 42 -8.45 -3.42 2.22
CA GLN A 42 -8.04 -4.60 2.97
C GLN A 42 -6.59 -4.99 2.66
N ILE A 43 -5.87 -5.43 3.69
CA ILE A 43 -4.52 -5.94 3.58
C ILE A 43 -4.34 -7.25 4.35
N GLU A 44 -3.35 -8.04 3.92
CA GLU A 44 -2.76 -9.14 4.69
C GLU A 44 -1.30 -8.78 5.02
N LEU A 45 -1.00 -8.55 6.31
CA LEU A 45 0.35 -8.38 6.84
C LEU A 45 0.87 -9.75 7.27
N GLU A 46 1.82 -10.30 6.52
CA GLU A 46 2.49 -11.54 6.85
C GLU A 46 3.75 -11.26 7.68
N THR A 47 3.87 -11.94 8.83
CA THR A 47 4.99 -11.77 9.77
C THR A 47 5.71 -13.10 10.04
N SER A 48 6.78 -13.06 10.83
CA SER A 48 7.40 -14.27 11.39
C SER A 48 6.47 -15.07 12.31
N GLN A 49 5.49 -14.42 12.95
CA GLN A 49 4.56 -15.05 13.91
C GLN A 49 3.23 -15.48 13.28
N GLY A 50 2.94 -15.08 12.05
CA GLY A 50 1.69 -15.41 11.37
C GLY A 50 1.13 -14.25 10.57
N LYS A 51 -0.13 -14.39 10.15
CA LYS A 51 -0.84 -13.42 9.32
C LYS A 51 -1.76 -12.53 10.15
N ILE A 52 -1.79 -11.24 9.82
CA ILE A 52 -2.70 -10.24 10.37
C ILE A 52 -3.49 -9.67 9.20
N GLU A 53 -4.82 -9.79 9.26
CA GLU A 53 -5.70 -9.11 8.31
C GLU A 53 -6.13 -7.76 8.91
N ALA A 54 -6.18 -6.72 8.08
CA ALA A 54 -6.58 -5.39 8.53
C ALA A 54 -7.33 -4.61 7.44
N THR A 55 -8.10 -3.61 7.87
CA THR A 55 -8.70 -2.59 7.01
C THR A 55 -7.95 -1.28 7.22
N ILE A 56 -7.52 -0.67 6.11
CA ILE A 56 -6.88 0.66 6.05
C ILE A 56 -7.94 1.70 5.68
N TYR A 57 -8.08 2.74 6.50
CA TYR A 57 -9.14 3.76 6.43
C TYR A 57 -8.87 4.85 5.39
N ALA A 58 -8.58 4.44 4.15
CA ALA A 58 -8.22 5.33 3.06
C ALA A 58 -9.29 6.38 2.74
N SER A 59 -10.57 6.07 2.97
CA SER A 59 -11.67 7.04 2.76
C SER A 59 -11.68 8.20 3.75
N LYS A 60 -11.01 8.06 4.91
CA LYS A 60 -10.99 9.06 5.99
C LYS A 60 -9.63 9.74 6.15
N VAL A 61 -8.56 8.99 5.91
CA VAL A 61 -7.17 9.48 6.03
C VAL A 61 -6.37 9.14 4.77
N PRO A 62 -6.78 9.68 3.60
CA PRO A 62 -6.20 9.31 2.30
C PRO A 62 -4.69 9.53 2.23
N MET A 63 -4.15 10.64 2.74
CA MET A 63 -2.71 10.91 2.66
C MET A 63 -1.91 9.86 3.44
N THR A 64 -2.34 9.53 4.66
CA THR A 64 -1.68 8.54 5.52
C THR A 64 -1.78 7.14 4.94
N ALA A 65 -2.97 6.76 4.46
CA ALA A 65 -3.20 5.47 3.81
C ALA A 65 -2.38 5.32 2.53
N ALA A 66 -2.34 6.36 1.68
CA ALA A 66 -1.57 6.36 0.44
C ALA A 66 -0.07 6.18 0.71
N ASN A 67 0.48 6.87 1.72
CA ASN A 67 1.88 6.67 2.11
C ASN A 67 2.16 5.21 2.51
N TYR A 68 1.37 4.66 3.43
CA TYR A 68 1.58 3.30 3.94
C TYR A 68 1.46 2.26 2.82
N LEU A 69 0.42 2.36 1.99
CA LEU A 69 0.15 1.43 0.90
C LEU A 69 1.15 1.57 -0.25
N ASN A 70 1.63 2.78 -0.55
CA ASN A 70 2.69 2.99 -1.54
C ASN A 70 4.00 2.31 -1.09
N LEU A 71 4.41 2.50 0.17
CA LEU A 71 5.58 1.84 0.74
C LEU A 71 5.42 0.30 0.73
N ALA A 72 4.24 -0.21 1.10
CA ALA A 72 3.94 -1.64 1.03
C ALA A 72 4.03 -2.20 -0.40
N LYS A 73 3.43 -1.53 -1.38
CA LYS A 73 3.46 -1.92 -2.80
C LYS A 73 4.89 -1.96 -3.37
N ARG A 74 5.78 -1.12 -2.84
CA ARG A 74 7.21 -1.08 -3.19
C ARG A 74 8.05 -2.13 -2.44
N GLY A 75 7.44 -2.96 -1.60
CA GLY A 75 8.14 -3.94 -0.77
C GLY A 75 9.01 -3.31 0.33
N TYR A 76 8.81 -2.03 0.66
CA TYR A 76 9.65 -1.28 1.60
C TYR A 76 9.71 -1.93 2.98
N TYR A 77 8.60 -2.52 3.42
CA TYR A 77 8.49 -3.15 4.74
C TYR A 77 9.05 -4.57 4.79
N ASN A 78 9.37 -5.18 3.65
CA ASN A 78 9.79 -6.58 3.60
C ASN A 78 11.14 -6.76 4.31
N GLY A 79 11.17 -7.65 5.30
CA GLY A 79 12.33 -7.91 6.15
C GLY A 79 12.49 -6.93 7.32
N LEU A 80 11.69 -5.86 7.41
CA LEU A 80 11.79 -4.93 8.53
C LEU A 80 11.28 -5.55 9.83
N THR A 81 11.87 -5.14 10.95
CA THR A 81 11.55 -5.70 12.27
C THR A 81 10.54 -4.84 13.03
N PHE A 82 9.76 -5.48 13.89
CA PHE A 82 9.14 -4.84 15.05
C PHE A 82 10.22 -4.53 16.10
N HIS A 83 10.79 -3.32 16.05
CA HIS A 83 11.95 -2.94 16.85
C HIS A 83 11.58 -2.50 18.27
N SER A 84 10.33 -2.10 18.49
CA SER A 84 9.79 -1.72 19.80
C SER A 84 8.48 -2.47 20.05
N VAL A 85 8.49 -3.33 21.06
CA VAL A 85 7.32 -4.12 21.46
C VAL A 85 7.16 -3.94 22.97
N ILE A 86 6.03 -3.37 23.37
CA ILE A 86 5.74 -3.07 24.77
C ILE A 86 4.47 -3.85 25.15
N PRO A 87 4.58 -4.86 26.04
CA PRO A 87 3.44 -5.62 26.52
C PRO A 87 2.32 -4.71 27.03
N ASP A 88 1.08 -5.10 26.75
CA ASP A 88 -0.12 -4.34 27.12
C ASP A 88 -0.13 -2.89 26.62
N PHE A 89 0.61 -2.60 25.55
CA PHE A 89 0.60 -1.30 24.90
C PHE A 89 0.52 -1.41 23.38
N MET A 90 1.62 -1.78 22.70
CA MET A 90 1.66 -1.85 21.24
C MET A 90 2.89 -2.61 20.71
N ILE A 91 2.82 -2.97 19.42
CA ILE A 91 3.96 -3.37 18.60
C ILE A 91 4.25 -2.26 17.57
N GLN A 92 5.51 -1.84 17.44
CA GLN A 92 5.95 -0.77 16.52
C GLN A 92 7.02 -1.30 15.57
N GLY A 93 6.81 -1.03 14.28
CA GLY A 93 7.66 -1.45 13.17
C GLY A 93 7.84 -0.34 12.12
N GLY A 94 8.31 -0.72 10.94
CA GLY A 94 8.44 0.19 9.80
C GLY A 94 9.70 1.07 9.80
N ASP A 95 10.70 0.77 10.64
CA ASP A 95 12.01 1.45 10.59
C ASP A 95 13.02 0.60 9.80
N PRO A 96 13.57 1.09 8.67
CA PRO A 96 14.60 0.38 7.90
C PRO A 96 15.91 0.13 8.66
N LYS A 97 16.20 0.92 9.70
CA LYS A 97 17.38 0.74 10.55
C LYS A 97 17.11 -0.16 11.76
N GLY A 98 15.84 -0.39 12.10
CA GLY A 98 15.43 -1.11 13.31
C GLY A 98 15.84 -0.43 14.62
N THR A 99 16.13 0.88 14.62
CA THR A 99 16.60 1.63 15.79
C THR A 99 15.56 2.57 16.39
N GLY A 100 14.40 2.72 15.74
CA GLY A 100 13.38 3.74 16.02
C GLY A 100 13.67 5.11 15.41
N THR A 101 14.79 5.29 14.70
CA THR A 101 15.24 6.60 14.20
C THR A 101 15.30 6.71 12.68
N GLY A 102 15.15 5.59 11.96
CA GLY A 102 15.09 5.63 10.50
C GLY A 102 13.70 5.96 9.97
N GLY A 103 13.60 5.99 8.64
CA GLY A 103 12.39 6.32 7.91
C GLY A 103 12.63 6.31 6.40
N PRO A 104 11.64 6.72 5.59
CA PRO A 104 11.66 6.57 4.14
C PRO A 104 12.41 7.70 3.42
N GLY A 105 13.15 8.54 4.16
CA GLY A 105 13.88 9.69 3.61
C GLY A 105 13.05 10.98 3.53
N TYR A 106 11.76 10.93 3.87
CA TYR A 106 10.86 12.08 3.90
C TYR A 106 9.97 12.10 5.15
N ARG A 107 9.22 13.20 5.32
CA ARG A 107 8.20 13.38 6.36
C ARG A 107 6.91 13.94 5.77
N PHE A 108 5.78 13.67 6.41
CA PHE A 108 4.48 14.26 6.04
C PHE A 108 3.62 14.61 7.27
N GLY A 109 2.55 15.37 7.02
CA GLY A 109 1.64 15.91 8.03
C GLY A 109 0.85 14.85 8.79
N ASP A 110 0.29 15.24 9.94
CA ASP A 110 -0.71 14.42 10.64
C ASP A 110 -2.08 14.53 9.98
N GLU A 111 -2.91 13.50 10.15
CA GLU A 111 -4.23 13.41 9.55
C GLU A 111 -5.18 12.77 10.57
N PHE A 112 -6.14 13.57 11.04
CA PHE A 112 -7.03 13.18 12.13
C PHE A 112 -8.49 13.26 11.68
N ASP A 113 -9.16 12.11 11.63
CA ASP A 113 -10.61 12.04 11.50
C ASP A 113 -11.25 11.95 12.91
N PRO A 114 -12.30 12.73 13.22
CA PRO A 114 -12.93 12.72 14.56
C PRO A 114 -13.49 11.37 15.01
N SER A 115 -13.79 10.47 14.08
CA SER A 115 -14.31 9.13 14.37
C SER A 115 -13.21 8.08 14.61
N LEU A 116 -11.94 8.42 14.33
CA LEU A 116 -10.80 7.51 14.45
C LEU A 116 -10.01 7.82 15.72
N VAL A 117 -10.14 6.92 16.71
CA VAL A 117 -9.55 7.04 18.05
C VAL A 117 -8.97 5.70 18.51
N HIS A 118 -8.10 5.73 19.51
CA HIS A 118 -7.42 4.55 20.04
C HIS A 118 -8.24 3.87 21.13
N ASN A 119 -9.47 3.48 20.83
CA ASN A 119 -10.44 2.95 21.80
C ASN A 119 -10.51 1.41 21.86
N ALA A 120 -9.60 0.71 21.19
CA ALA A 120 -9.63 -0.73 21.05
C ALA A 120 -8.22 -1.30 20.83
N PRO A 121 -8.02 -2.62 21.04
CA PRO A 121 -6.89 -3.34 20.47
C PRO A 121 -6.91 -3.34 18.94
N GLY A 122 -5.75 -3.55 18.33
CA GLY A 122 -5.59 -3.74 16.90
C GLY A 122 -5.66 -2.44 16.09
N ILE A 123 -5.52 -1.27 16.70
CA ILE A 123 -5.55 0.01 15.98
C ILE A 123 -4.19 0.26 15.34
N PHE A 124 -4.17 0.45 14.02
CA PHE A 124 -2.99 0.90 13.27
C PHE A 124 -2.88 2.41 13.37
N SER A 125 -1.70 2.90 13.73
CA SER A 125 -1.47 4.33 13.90
C SER A 125 -0.02 4.69 13.59
N MET A 126 0.21 5.91 13.07
CA MET A 126 1.54 6.37 12.69
C MET A 126 2.39 6.70 13.91
N ALA A 127 3.61 6.17 13.96
CA ALA A 127 4.61 6.63 14.91
C ALA A 127 5.24 7.94 14.40
N ASN A 128 5.45 8.90 15.30
CA ASN A 128 6.04 10.19 14.99
C ASN A 128 6.90 10.71 16.15
N ALA A 129 7.67 11.77 15.89
CA ALA A 129 8.50 12.49 16.86
C ALA A 129 7.92 13.89 17.16
N GLY A 130 6.59 14.01 17.13
CA GLY A 130 5.86 15.29 17.23
C GLY A 130 5.14 15.66 15.94
N PRO A 131 4.41 16.80 15.94
CA PRO A 131 3.52 17.16 14.84
C PRO A 131 4.22 17.23 13.49
N GLY A 132 3.61 16.64 12.45
CA GLY A 132 4.09 16.66 11.07
C GLY A 132 5.38 15.90 10.82
N THR A 133 5.64 14.85 11.61
CA THR A 133 6.85 14.03 11.48
C THR A 133 6.58 12.58 11.13
N ASN A 134 5.41 12.28 10.55
CA ASN A 134 5.09 10.95 10.05
C ASN A 134 6.06 10.55 8.94
N GLY A 135 6.36 9.25 8.86
CA GLY A 135 7.26 8.66 7.87
C GLY A 135 6.79 7.27 7.49
N SER A 136 7.59 6.25 7.78
CA SER A 136 7.25 4.85 7.51
C SER A 136 6.90 4.06 8.78
N GLN A 137 7.25 4.57 9.96
CA GLN A 137 7.03 3.84 11.19
C GLN A 137 5.55 3.88 11.60
N PHE A 138 5.04 2.73 12.01
CA PHE A 138 3.67 2.55 12.47
C PHE A 138 3.64 1.64 13.70
N PHE A 139 2.54 1.67 14.44
CA PHE A 139 2.29 0.74 15.52
C PHE A 139 0.88 0.14 15.46
N ILE A 140 0.72 -1.03 16.08
CA ILE A 140 -0.55 -1.73 16.28
C ILE A 140 -0.77 -1.89 17.77
N THR A 141 -1.91 -1.42 18.29
CA THR A 141 -2.18 -1.44 19.73
C THR A 141 -2.54 -2.83 20.26
N HIS A 142 -2.10 -3.17 21.48
CA HIS A 142 -2.57 -4.36 22.22
C HIS A 142 -3.87 -4.11 22.97
N LYS A 143 -4.19 -2.85 23.28
CA LYS A 143 -5.38 -2.41 24.01
C LYS A 143 -5.75 -0.97 23.65
N ASP A 144 -6.78 -0.43 24.28
CA ASP A 144 -7.12 0.99 24.17
C ASP A 144 -6.01 1.89 24.74
N THR A 145 -5.73 2.99 24.03
CA THR A 145 -4.64 3.93 24.34
C THR A 145 -5.08 5.39 24.11
N PRO A 146 -6.18 5.86 24.75
CA PRO A 146 -6.82 7.15 24.44
C PRO A 146 -5.91 8.37 24.63
N TRP A 147 -4.82 8.26 25.41
CA TRP A 147 -3.83 9.33 25.55
C TRP A 147 -3.02 9.63 24.28
N LEU A 148 -3.12 8.77 23.25
CA LEU A 148 -2.53 8.94 21.92
C LEU A 148 -3.45 9.67 20.93
N ASP A 149 -4.72 9.88 21.28
CA ASP A 149 -5.69 10.51 20.40
C ASP A 149 -5.24 11.91 19.98
N ARG A 150 -5.34 12.17 18.67
CA ARG A 150 -4.92 13.44 18.03
C ARG A 150 -3.44 13.77 18.19
N LYS A 151 -2.62 12.78 18.54
CA LYS A 151 -1.15 12.86 18.54
C LYS A 151 -0.54 11.92 17.49
N HIS A 152 -1.24 10.84 17.17
CA HIS A 152 -0.84 9.84 16.18
C HIS A 152 -2.02 9.57 15.23
N SER A 153 -1.76 9.62 13.92
CA SER A 153 -2.80 9.41 12.89
C SER A 153 -3.24 7.96 12.89
N VAL A 154 -4.47 7.69 13.33
CA VAL A 154 -5.10 6.37 13.19
C VAL A 154 -5.47 6.16 11.73
N PHE A 155 -4.98 5.07 11.13
CA PHE A 155 -5.19 4.81 9.71
C PHE A 155 -5.66 3.41 9.37
N GLY A 156 -5.89 2.55 10.36
CA GLY A 156 -6.47 1.24 10.10
C GLY A 156 -6.78 0.46 11.36
N LYS A 157 -7.31 -0.74 11.17
CA LYS A 157 -7.63 -1.65 12.27
C LYS A 157 -7.52 -3.11 11.84
N VAL A 158 -6.96 -3.93 12.72
CA VAL A 158 -6.94 -5.39 12.61
C VAL A 158 -8.37 -5.92 12.54
N THR A 159 -8.64 -6.76 11.54
CA THR A 159 -9.90 -7.49 11.38
C THR A 159 -9.76 -8.95 11.81
N LYS A 160 -8.58 -9.57 11.59
CA LYS A 160 -8.22 -10.91 12.08
C LYS A 160 -6.73 -11.00 12.46
N GLY A 161 -6.38 -11.93 13.35
CA GLY A 161 -4.99 -12.16 13.76
C GLY A 161 -4.55 -11.31 14.95
N MET A 162 -5.46 -10.92 15.85
CA MET A 162 -5.10 -10.18 17.06
C MET A 162 -4.25 -11.02 18.03
N ASP A 163 -4.42 -12.35 18.02
CA ASP A 163 -3.55 -13.31 18.69
C ASP A 163 -2.12 -13.28 18.13
N VAL A 164 -1.97 -13.12 16.81
CA VAL A 164 -0.67 -12.93 16.15
C VAL A 164 -0.04 -11.60 16.57
N VAL A 165 -0.82 -10.51 16.59
CA VAL A 165 -0.35 -9.20 17.11
C VAL A 165 0.18 -9.36 18.54
N ASN A 166 -0.55 -10.06 19.41
CA ASN A 166 -0.15 -10.31 20.79
C ASN A 166 1.03 -11.27 20.94
N ALA A 167 1.30 -12.11 19.94
CA ALA A 167 2.43 -13.03 19.93
C ALA A 167 3.74 -12.39 19.45
N ILE A 168 3.67 -11.27 18.72
CA ILE A 168 4.84 -10.56 18.21
C ILE A 168 5.76 -10.12 19.34
N ARG A 169 7.05 -10.35 19.15
CA ARG A 169 8.15 -9.98 20.04
C ARG A 169 9.11 -9.05 19.31
N LYS A 170 9.93 -8.34 20.09
CA LYS A 170 10.98 -7.50 19.53
C LYS A 170 11.89 -8.31 18.61
N GLY A 171 12.10 -7.82 17.40
CA GLY A 171 12.92 -8.45 16.37
C GLY A 171 12.16 -9.38 15.42
N ASP A 172 10.89 -9.68 15.68
CA ASP A 172 10.04 -10.34 14.70
C ASP A 172 9.91 -9.49 13.43
N THR A 173 9.76 -10.16 12.29
CA THR A 173 9.88 -9.52 10.98
C THR A 173 8.55 -9.44 10.26
N ILE A 174 8.40 -8.37 9.48
CA ILE A 174 7.41 -8.24 8.42
C ILE A 174 7.97 -8.97 7.22
N LYS A 175 7.26 -9.99 6.72
CA LYS A 175 7.66 -10.73 5.52
C LYS A 175 7.14 -10.04 4.26
N GLU A 176 5.86 -9.69 4.28
CA GLU A 176 5.15 -9.09 3.15
C GLU A 176 3.89 -8.37 3.65
N ILE A 177 3.49 -7.31 2.95
CA ILE A 177 2.14 -6.72 3.09
C ILE A 177 1.46 -6.83 1.73
N LYS A 178 0.46 -7.72 1.64
CA LYS A 178 -0.36 -7.88 0.44
C LYS A 178 -1.54 -6.92 0.50
N ILE A 179 -1.73 -6.16 -0.56
CA ILE A 179 -2.87 -5.27 -0.73
C ILE A 179 -3.95 -6.05 -1.47
N LEU A 180 -5.14 -6.18 -0.87
CA LEU A 180 -6.20 -7.06 -1.36
C LEU A 180 -7.24 -6.34 -2.23
N ASP A 181 -7.42 -5.03 -2.01
CA ASP A 181 -8.33 -4.18 -2.78
C ASP A 181 -7.58 -3.20 -3.70
N SER A 182 -8.29 -2.59 -4.66
CA SER A 182 -7.68 -1.62 -5.58
C SER A 182 -7.20 -0.37 -4.84
N THR A 183 -6.00 0.10 -5.21
CA THR A 183 -5.42 1.37 -4.73
C THR A 183 -5.65 2.52 -5.69
N ASP A 184 -6.29 2.31 -6.84
CA ASP A 184 -6.18 3.22 -7.99
C ASP A 184 -6.83 4.58 -7.71
N ALA A 185 -8.04 4.62 -7.17
CA ALA A 185 -8.72 5.86 -6.78
C ALA A 185 -7.91 6.64 -5.73
N LEU A 186 -7.40 5.94 -4.70
CA LEU A 186 -6.56 6.53 -3.66
C LEU A 186 -5.27 7.12 -4.23
N PHE A 187 -4.57 6.35 -5.08
CA PHE A 187 -3.28 6.77 -5.64
C PHE A 187 -3.44 7.87 -6.67
N ALA A 188 -4.57 7.92 -7.38
CA ALA A 188 -4.91 9.04 -8.24
C ALA A 188 -5.19 10.31 -7.42
N ALA A 189 -5.95 10.20 -6.32
CA ALA A 189 -6.24 11.32 -5.42
C ALA A 189 -4.99 11.88 -4.74
N GLU A 190 -4.06 11.00 -4.32
CA GLU A 190 -2.82 11.37 -3.63
C GLU A 190 -1.59 11.41 -4.54
N LYS A 191 -1.80 11.52 -5.86
CA LYS A 191 -0.74 11.39 -6.87
C LYS A 191 0.42 12.35 -6.63
N GLU A 192 0.14 13.61 -6.31
CA GLU A 192 1.20 14.61 -6.08
C GLU A 192 2.09 14.25 -4.90
N ASN A 193 1.52 13.68 -3.83
CA ASN A 193 2.27 13.24 -2.67
C ASN A 193 3.09 11.99 -3.00
N ILE A 194 2.46 11.01 -3.67
CA ILE A 194 3.13 9.78 -4.11
C ILE A 194 4.30 10.08 -5.04
N ASP A 195 4.14 10.97 -6.03
CA ASP A 195 5.20 11.37 -6.95
C ASP A 195 6.39 11.98 -6.18
N LYS A 196 6.12 12.87 -5.21
CA LYS A 196 7.16 13.48 -4.36
C LYS A 196 7.88 12.44 -3.51
N TRP A 197 7.16 11.53 -2.88
CA TRP A 197 7.75 10.47 -2.04
C TRP A 197 8.55 9.47 -2.87
N ASN A 198 8.03 9.06 -4.04
CA ASN A 198 8.72 8.15 -4.94
C ASN A 198 10.03 8.75 -5.46
N ALA A 199 10.06 10.04 -5.80
CA ALA A 199 11.32 10.69 -6.19
C ALA A 199 12.41 10.60 -5.10
N VAL A 200 12.02 10.68 -3.81
CA VAL A 200 12.96 10.50 -2.69
C VAL A 200 13.39 9.03 -2.55
N LEU A 201 12.44 8.09 -2.66
CA LEU A 201 12.70 6.66 -2.54
C LEU A 201 13.59 6.13 -3.67
N ASP A 202 13.37 6.60 -4.90
CA ASP A 202 14.13 6.19 -6.09
C ASP A 202 15.57 6.72 -6.04
N ALA A 203 15.79 7.88 -5.42
CA ALA A 203 17.14 8.46 -5.25
C ALA A 203 17.98 7.76 -4.17
N ALA A 204 17.37 6.89 -3.35
CA ALA A 204 18.03 6.19 -2.25
C ALA A 204 18.45 4.75 -2.61
N GLN A 205 18.15 4.28 -3.82
CA GLN A 205 18.53 2.97 -4.37
C GLN A 205 19.90 3.04 -5.06
#